data_AF-A0A0V8D938-F1
#
_entry.id   AF-A0A0V8D938-F1
#
_cell.length_a   1.000
_cell.length_b   1.000
_cell.length_c   1.000
_cell.angle_alpha   90.00
_cell.angle_beta   90.00
_cell.angle_gamma   90.00
#
_symmetry.space_group_name_H-M   'P 1'
#
loop_
_entity.id
_entity.type
_entity.pdbx_description
1 polymer ?
#
loop_
_entity_poly.entity_id
_entity_poly.type
_entity_poly.pdbx_seq_one_letter_code
_entity_poly.pdbx_strand_id
1 'polypeptide(L)'
;MTNLVTTFSGMTAHGGFAPHGFKGVINSLLIVIYSYGGSELIDITVSETEDPKRAIPKAIRGVIGRIISFYIIPMFLLLVIYNWQTLATSSMSPFVMVFNKMHIPFAGDIVNLIIILALFSSINSGIYASSRLLYFRLKNRQGKMAQRMAHLNKHHVPQRAVIFCSGTLYIGVVLSYFVGDRLFNYLAGSLSYNVLAVWVLISLAGFGLSLKTKSLSGRTMSLLALIALFLILIGILFTNPIGVTVFTAILYFIIFISYRKKNDSVSNLN
;
A
#
# COMPACT_ATOMS: atom_id res chain seq x y z
N MET A 1 27.34 30.80 1.72
CA MET A 1 25.92 30.45 1.97
C MET A 1 25.21 30.43 0.62
N THR A 2 24.86 29.26 0.10
CA THR A 2 23.96 29.15 -1.05
C THR A 2 22.60 29.71 -0.64
N ASN A 3 22.12 30.74 -1.32
CA ASN A 3 20.78 31.27 -1.09
C ASN A 3 19.74 30.29 -1.69
N LEU A 4 18.49 30.34 -1.24
CA LEU A 4 17.43 29.44 -1.73
C LEU A 4 17.32 29.45 -3.27
N VAL A 5 17.56 30.60 -3.90
CA VAL A 5 17.55 30.74 -5.37
C VAL A 5 18.61 29.86 -6.04
N THR A 6 19.84 29.85 -5.55
CA THR A 6 20.90 28.95 -6.06
C THR A 6 20.58 27.47 -5.83
N THR A 7 19.97 27.13 -4.70
CA THR A 7 19.54 25.76 -4.40
C THR A 7 18.44 25.28 -5.34
N PHE A 8 17.39 26.07 -5.54
CA PHE A 8 16.30 25.75 -6.47
C PHE A 8 16.79 25.71 -7.92
N SER A 9 17.70 26.61 -8.30
CA SER A 9 18.33 26.59 -9.62
C SER A 9 19.16 25.31 -9.83
N GLY A 10 19.91 24.86 -8.83
CA GLY A 10 20.65 23.59 -8.90
C GLY A 10 19.75 22.36 -9.04
N MET A 11 18.63 22.31 -8.30
CA MET A 11 17.66 21.21 -8.41
C MET A 11 16.98 21.13 -9.78
N THR A 12 16.76 22.29 -10.42
CA THR A 12 16.05 22.41 -11.71
C THR A 12 16.99 22.52 -12.91
N ALA A 13 18.31 22.55 -12.70
CA ALA A 13 19.30 22.68 -13.78
C ALA A 13 19.26 21.50 -14.78
N HIS A 14 18.80 20.33 -14.35
CA HIS A 14 18.76 19.11 -15.15
C HIS A 14 17.38 18.87 -15.78
N GLY A 15 16.90 19.84 -16.58
CA GLY A 15 15.63 19.75 -17.33
C GLY A 15 14.42 20.42 -16.67
N GLY A 16 14.63 21.33 -15.71
CA GLY A 16 13.56 22.07 -15.04
C GLY A 16 12.90 21.29 -13.90
N PHE A 17 11.75 21.77 -13.43
CA PHE A 17 10.96 21.12 -12.38
C PHE A 17 10.32 19.79 -12.87
N ALA A 18 9.98 19.72 -14.16
CA ALA A 18 9.34 18.55 -14.77
C ALA A 18 10.14 18.09 -16.01
N PRO A 19 11.30 17.44 -15.83
CA PRO A 19 12.19 17.05 -16.93
C PRO A 19 11.55 16.04 -17.90
N HIS A 20 10.57 15.27 -17.43
CA HIS A 20 9.77 14.35 -18.24
C HIS A 20 8.37 14.90 -18.60
N GLY A 21 8.20 16.22 -18.47
CA GLY A 21 6.94 16.93 -18.74
C GLY A 21 5.77 16.47 -17.84
N PHE A 22 4.56 16.82 -18.26
CA PHE A 22 3.33 16.51 -17.52
C PHE A 22 3.09 15.00 -17.34
N LYS A 23 3.49 14.19 -18.33
CA LYS A 23 3.43 12.73 -18.25
C LYS A 23 4.28 12.18 -17.09
N GLY A 24 5.48 12.74 -16.88
CA GLY A 24 6.33 12.39 -15.74
C GLY A 24 5.69 12.71 -14.40
N VAL A 25 5.02 13.87 -14.29
CA VAL A 25 4.28 14.28 -13.09
C VAL A 25 3.17 13.28 -12.78
N ILE A 26 2.34 12.93 -13.77
CA ILE A 26 1.27 11.93 -13.60
C ILE A 26 1.87 10.59 -13.13
N ASN A 27 2.92 10.10 -13.78
CA ASN A 27 3.55 8.83 -13.42
C ASN A 27 4.11 8.84 -11.99
N SER A 28 4.73 9.95 -11.57
CA SER A 28 5.21 10.10 -10.19
C SER A 28 4.08 10.12 -9.16
N LEU A 29 2.96 10.74 -9.50
CA LEU A 29 1.77 10.78 -8.65
C LEU A 29 1.20 9.37 -8.44
N LEU A 30 1.19 8.52 -9.47
CA LEU A 30 0.78 7.12 -9.35
C LEU A 30 1.65 6.37 -8.32
N ILE A 31 2.97 6.53 -8.38
CA ILE A 31 3.90 5.90 -7.42
C ILE A 31 3.62 6.39 -5.99
N VAL A 32 3.47 7.71 -5.81
CA VAL A 32 3.18 8.31 -4.50
C VAL A 32 1.88 7.74 -3.91
N ILE A 33 0.84 7.59 -4.73
CA ILE A 33 -0.45 7.04 -4.28
C ILE A 33 -0.30 5.60 -3.79
N TYR A 34 0.45 4.74 -4.47
CA TYR A 34 0.64 3.35 -4.02
C TYR A 34 1.45 3.23 -2.74
N SER A 35 2.35 4.19 -2.46
CA SER A 35 3.06 4.24 -1.19
C SER A 35 2.12 4.44 0.01
N TYR A 36 0.88 4.86 -0.21
CA TYR A 36 -0.17 4.95 0.82
C TYR A 36 -1.09 3.73 0.89
N GLY A 37 -0.84 2.70 0.07
CA GLY A 37 -1.48 1.39 0.23
C GLY A 37 -1.23 0.83 1.63
N GLY A 38 -2.26 0.24 2.25
CA GLY A 38 -2.25 -0.18 3.64
C GLY A 38 -2.82 0.85 4.62
N SER A 39 -3.14 2.07 4.17
CA SER A 39 -3.89 3.03 5.01
C SER A 39 -5.31 2.55 5.35
N GLU A 40 -5.88 1.68 4.50
CA GLU A 40 -7.12 0.94 4.75
C GLU A 40 -7.05 0.02 5.98
N LEU A 41 -5.85 -0.25 6.52
CA LEU A 41 -5.70 -0.99 7.77
C LEU A 41 -6.45 -0.31 8.92
N ILE A 42 -6.61 1.01 8.85
CA ILE A 42 -7.37 1.77 9.84
C ILE A 42 -8.79 1.20 9.98
N ASP A 43 -9.44 0.82 8.89
CA ASP A 43 -10.82 0.30 8.87
C ASP A 43 -10.94 -1.05 9.60
N ILE A 44 -9.89 -1.89 9.51
CA ILE A 44 -9.85 -3.19 10.22
C ILE A 44 -9.68 -2.93 11.71
N THR A 45 -8.77 -2.02 12.06
CA THR A 45 -8.44 -1.71 13.46
C THR A 45 -9.53 -0.95 14.20
N VAL A 46 -10.43 -0.26 13.49
CA VAL A 46 -11.57 0.46 14.10
C VAL A 46 -12.35 -0.44 15.05
N SER A 47 -12.54 -1.71 14.71
CA SER A 47 -13.29 -2.68 15.53
C SER A 47 -12.55 -3.16 16.78
N GLU A 48 -11.22 -3.03 16.82
CA GLU A 48 -10.36 -3.41 17.95
C GLU A 48 -9.89 -2.17 18.75
N THR A 49 -10.30 -0.96 18.35
CA THR A 49 -9.89 0.29 18.99
C THR A 49 -10.86 0.67 20.12
N GLU A 50 -10.33 0.99 21.31
CA GLU A 50 -11.14 1.33 22.50
C GLU A 50 -12.02 2.58 22.33
N ASP A 51 -11.48 3.66 21.74
CA ASP A 51 -12.24 4.89 21.43
C ASP A 51 -12.01 5.31 19.96
N PRO A 52 -12.73 4.70 18.99
CA PRO A 52 -12.52 4.99 17.58
C PRO A 52 -12.94 6.41 17.21
N LYS A 53 -13.88 7.03 17.96
CA LYS A 53 -14.35 8.40 17.67
C LYS A 53 -13.25 9.44 17.89
N ARG A 54 -12.34 9.20 18.84
CA ARG A 54 -11.20 10.10 19.10
C ARG A 54 -9.89 9.60 18.48
N ALA A 55 -9.62 8.30 18.55
CA ALA A 55 -8.34 7.74 18.11
C ALA A 55 -8.16 7.85 16.59
N ILE A 56 -9.20 7.56 15.81
CA ILE A 56 -9.10 7.55 14.34
C ILE A 56 -8.84 8.95 13.77
N PRO A 57 -9.60 10.01 14.12
CA PRO A 57 -9.29 11.36 13.62
C PRO A 57 -7.92 11.86 14.06
N LYS A 58 -7.49 11.53 15.30
CA LYS A 58 -6.16 11.88 15.81
C LYS A 58 -5.06 11.19 15.01
N ALA A 59 -5.23 9.91 14.69
CA ALA A 59 -4.29 9.16 13.86
C ALA A 59 -4.18 9.77 12.46
N ILE A 60 -5.31 10.07 11.81
CA ILE A 60 -5.36 10.68 10.47
C ILE A 60 -4.63 12.04 10.45
N ARG A 61 -4.89 12.92 11.43
CA ARG A 61 -4.18 14.21 11.53
C ARG A 61 -2.68 14.02 11.77
N GLY A 62 -2.30 13.03 12.56
CA GLY A 62 -0.91 12.67 12.79
C GLY A 62 -0.19 12.21 11.52
N VAL A 63 -0.88 11.54 10.61
CA VAL A 63 -0.32 11.12 9.32
C VAL A 63 0.17 12.30 8.50
N ILE A 64 -0.57 13.43 8.45
CA ILE A 64 -0.15 14.62 7.68
C ILE A 64 1.21 15.14 8.15
N GLY A 65 1.39 15.29 9.47
CA GLY A 65 2.68 15.72 10.03
C GLY A 65 3.81 14.75 9.68
N ARG A 66 3.53 13.44 9.73
CA ARG A 66 4.47 12.38 9.36
C ARG A 66 4.84 12.41 7.88
N ILE A 67 3.91 12.70 6.98
CA ILE A 67 4.19 12.84 5.54
C ILE A 67 5.17 14.00 5.32
N ILE A 68 4.92 15.14 5.95
CA ILE A 68 5.80 16.30 5.80
C ILE A 68 7.19 15.96 6.36
N SER A 69 7.28 15.41 7.57
CA SER A 69 8.55 15.17 8.25
C SER A 69 9.37 14.00 7.69
N PHE A 70 8.73 12.91 7.26
CA PHE A 70 9.43 11.69 6.83
C PHE A 70 9.51 11.50 5.31
N TYR A 71 8.68 12.20 4.53
CA TYR A 71 8.68 12.07 3.06
C TYR A 71 9.14 13.37 2.40
N ILE A 72 8.42 14.47 2.63
CA ILE A 72 8.65 15.71 1.88
C ILE A 72 9.99 16.36 2.25
N ILE A 73 10.24 16.55 3.54
CA ILE A 73 11.49 17.17 4.01
C ILE A 73 12.72 16.34 3.58
N PRO A 74 12.78 15.02 3.82
CA PRO A 74 13.96 14.26 3.43
C PRO A 74 14.15 14.19 1.92
N MET A 75 13.09 14.05 1.13
CA MET A 75 13.18 14.07 -0.34
C MET A 75 13.71 15.40 -0.86
N PHE A 76 13.25 16.51 -0.29
CA PHE A 76 13.77 17.84 -0.60
C PHE A 76 15.27 17.93 -0.28
N LEU A 77 15.69 17.53 0.93
CA LEU A 77 17.10 17.54 1.32
C LEU A 77 17.97 16.65 0.42
N LEU A 78 17.47 15.48 0.02
CA LEU A 78 18.16 14.59 -0.91
C LEU A 78 18.43 15.27 -2.26
N LEU A 79 17.43 15.97 -2.81
CA LEU A 79 17.55 16.70 -4.08
C LEU A 79 18.45 17.94 -3.99
N VAL A 80 18.64 18.50 -2.79
CA VAL A 80 19.62 19.56 -2.54
C VAL A 80 21.06 19.01 -2.55
N ILE A 81 21.26 17.79 -2.05
CA ILE A 81 22.60 17.17 -1.91
C ILE A 81 23.04 16.47 -3.20
N TYR A 82 22.10 15.86 -3.92
CA TYR A 82 22.31 15.08 -5.13
C TYR A 82 21.32 15.50 -6.22
N ASN A 83 21.79 15.57 -7.46
CA ASN A 83 20.87 15.73 -8.58
C ASN A 83 19.97 14.47 -8.71
N TRP A 84 18.77 14.68 -9.24
CA TRP A 84 17.77 13.60 -9.37
C TRP A 84 18.26 12.44 -10.24
N GLN A 85 19.15 12.68 -11.20
CA GLN A 85 19.70 11.65 -12.09
C GLN A 85 20.60 10.67 -11.32
N THR A 86 21.44 11.17 -10.43
CA THR A 86 22.32 10.36 -9.58
C THR A 86 21.50 9.50 -8.63
N LEU A 87 20.43 10.08 -8.07
CA LEU A 87 19.50 9.34 -7.22
C LEU A 87 18.75 8.25 -8.00
N ALA A 88 18.40 8.50 -9.26
CA ALA A 88 17.67 7.56 -10.11
C ALA A 88 18.52 6.39 -10.64
N THR A 89 19.83 6.57 -10.81
CA THR A 89 20.73 5.53 -11.34
C THR A 89 21.47 4.74 -10.25
N SER A 90 21.41 5.20 -9.01
CA SER A 90 22.03 4.53 -7.87
C SER A 90 21.33 3.22 -7.49
N SER A 91 22.12 2.17 -7.24
CA SER A 91 21.66 0.92 -6.62
C SER A 91 21.62 1.00 -5.09
N MET A 92 22.27 1.98 -4.47
CA MET A 92 22.24 2.21 -3.02
C MET A 92 21.05 3.09 -2.61
N SER A 93 20.55 2.86 -1.39
CA SER A 93 19.56 3.74 -0.76
C SER A 93 20.05 5.19 -0.75
N PRO A 94 19.24 6.15 -1.22
CA PRO A 94 19.56 7.58 -1.17
C PRO A 94 19.97 8.07 0.23
N PHE A 95 19.34 7.52 1.27
CA PHE A 95 19.65 7.86 2.66
C PHE A 95 21.05 7.41 3.06
N VAL A 96 21.43 6.19 2.69
CA VAL A 96 22.79 5.66 2.92
C VAL A 96 23.82 6.47 2.13
N MET A 97 23.48 6.86 0.90
CA MET A 97 24.35 7.66 0.05
C MET A 97 24.72 9.01 0.69
N VAL A 98 23.79 9.65 1.41
CA VAL A 98 24.07 10.90 2.13
C VAL A 98 25.10 10.68 3.24
N PHE A 99 24.91 9.67 4.09
CA PHE A 99 25.81 9.41 5.21
C PHE A 99 27.22 8.99 4.75
N ASN A 100 27.29 8.21 3.66
CA ASN A 100 28.57 7.83 3.06
C ASN A 100 29.33 9.05 2.52
N LYS A 101 28.63 10.02 1.90
CA LYS A 101 29.26 11.27 1.42
C LYS A 101 29.71 12.20 2.54
N MET A 102 29.09 12.12 3.72
CA MET A 102 29.55 12.84 4.91
C MET A 102 30.74 12.15 5.60
N HIS A 103 31.22 11.01 5.08
CA HIS A 103 32.33 10.23 5.64
C HIS A 103 32.13 9.86 7.12
N ILE A 104 30.87 9.67 7.55
CA ILE A 104 30.57 9.24 8.91
C ILE A 104 30.65 7.71 8.97
N PRO A 105 31.61 7.12 9.71
CA PRO A 105 31.76 5.67 9.79
C PRO A 105 30.52 5.03 10.40
N PHE A 106 30.14 3.83 9.93
CA PHE A 106 28.99 3.03 10.36
C PHE A 106 27.59 3.65 10.19
N ALA A 107 27.48 4.94 9.84
CA ALA A 107 26.17 5.60 9.74
C ALA A 107 25.29 5.00 8.62
N GLY A 108 25.89 4.62 7.49
CA GLY A 108 25.19 3.91 6.42
C GLY A 108 24.61 2.55 6.88
N ASP A 109 25.39 1.80 7.65
CA ASP A 109 24.97 0.49 8.18
C ASP A 109 23.84 0.62 9.21
N ILE A 110 23.92 1.63 10.09
CA ILE A 110 22.86 1.94 11.04
C ILE A 110 21.55 2.29 10.30
N VAL A 111 21.63 3.08 9.23
CA VAL A 111 20.45 3.40 8.41
C VAL A 111 19.86 2.16 7.76
N ASN A 112 20.70 1.28 7.21
CA ASN A 112 20.24 0.00 6.65
C ASN A 112 19.54 -0.85 7.72
N LEU A 113 20.10 -0.93 8.94
CA LEU A 113 19.48 -1.63 10.06
C LEU A 113 18.11 -1.04 10.42
N ILE A 114 17.99 0.29 10.48
CA ILE A 114 16.72 0.98 10.72
C ILE A 114 15.70 0.64 9.64
N ILE A 115 16.10 0.65 8.37
CA ILE A 115 15.23 0.28 7.24
C ILE A 115 14.72 -1.16 7.40
N ILE A 116 15.61 -2.11 7.71
CA ILE A 116 15.24 -3.51 7.93
C ILE A 116 14.27 -3.66 9.10
N LEU A 117 14.51 -2.99 10.22
CA LEU A 117 13.60 -3.00 11.37
C LEU A 117 12.22 -2.41 11.02
N ALA A 118 12.18 -1.33 10.24
CA ALA A 118 10.94 -0.75 9.76
C ALA A 118 10.17 -1.71 8.83
N LEU A 119 10.88 -2.45 7.97
CA LEU A 119 10.28 -3.49 7.12
C LEU A 119 9.65 -4.62 7.97
N PHE A 120 10.34 -5.11 9.00
CA PHE A 120 9.78 -6.11 9.91
C PHE A 120 8.51 -5.60 10.62
N SER A 121 8.51 -4.34 11.06
CA SER A 121 7.33 -3.72 11.66
C SER A 121 6.15 -3.67 10.67
N SER A 122 6.41 -3.31 9.41
CA SER A 122 5.37 -3.26 8.37
C SER A 122 4.81 -4.64 8.04
N ILE A 123 5.67 -5.66 7.93
CA ILE A 123 5.28 -7.06 7.72
C ILE A 123 4.35 -7.54 8.84
N ASN A 124 4.64 -7.19 10.09
CA ASN A 124 3.77 -7.55 11.22
C ASN A 124 2.35 -6.96 11.07
N SER A 125 2.24 -5.68 10.68
CA SER A 125 0.94 -5.05 10.38
C SER A 125 0.21 -5.72 9.20
N GLY A 126 0.94 -6.12 8.16
CA GLY A 126 0.38 -6.84 7.01
C GLY A 126 -0.17 -8.23 7.36
N ILE A 127 0.55 -9.00 8.18
CA ILE A 127 0.10 -10.31 8.68
C ILE A 127 -1.10 -10.13 9.61
N TYR A 128 -1.07 -9.13 10.48
CA TYR A 128 -2.21 -8.75 11.32
C TYR A 128 -3.45 -8.49 10.43
N ALA A 129 -3.35 -7.61 9.43
CA ALA A 129 -4.45 -7.23 8.55
C ALA A 129 -5.03 -8.45 7.82
N SER A 130 -4.16 -9.23 7.18
CA SER A 130 -4.52 -10.39 6.36
C SER A 130 -5.21 -11.48 7.18
N SER A 131 -4.71 -11.75 8.38
CA SER A 131 -5.29 -12.74 9.28
C SER A 131 -6.68 -12.35 9.77
N ARG A 132 -6.92 -11.06 10.06
CA ARG A 132 -8.25 -10.54 10.44
C ARG A 132 -9.23 -10.59 9.27
N LEU A 133 -8.80 -10.21 8.07
CA LEU A 133 -9.64 -10.32 6.87
C LEU A 133 -10.07 -11.77 6.63
N LEU A 134 -9.12 -12.71 6.74
CA LEU A 134 -9.40 -14.14 6.62
C LEU A 134 -10.37 -14.61 7.71
N TYR A 135 -10.16 -14.21 8.96
CA TYR A 135 -11.07 -14.50 10.06
C TYR A 135 -12.48 -13.97 9.81
N PHE A 136 -12.65 -12.68 9.49
CA PHE A 136 -13.96 -12.08 9.24
C PHE A 136 -14.69 -12.73 8.06
N ARG A 137 -13.93 -13.21 7.06
CA ARG A 137 -14.49 -13.93 5.91
C ARG A 137 -14.96 -15.34 6.27
N LEU A 138 -14.29 -16.00 7.22
CA LEU A 138 -14.54 -17.40 7.56
C LEU A 138 -15.45 -17.59 8.79
N LYS A 139 -15.56 -16.61 9.70
CA LYS A 139 -16.27 -16.75 10.99
C LYS A 139 -17.72 -17.22 10.87
N ASN A 140 -18.43 -16.81 9.81
CA ASN A 140 -19.83 -17.15 9.58
C ASN A 140 -20.01 -18.28 8.55
N ARG A 141 -18.92 -18.91 8.08
CA ARG A 141 -19.00 -19.96 7.07
C ARG A 141 -19.16 -21.33 7.72
N GLN A 142 -20.13 -22.09 7.22
CA GLN A 142 -20.30 -23.50 7.58
C GLN A 142 -19.15 -24.33 6.97
N GLY A 143 -18.66 -25.31 7.75
CA GLY A 143 -17.59 -26.24 7.37
C GLY A 143 -16.48 -26.33 8.41
N LYS A 144 -16.07 -27.56 8.77
CA LYS A 144 -15.07 -27.85 9.81
C LYS A 144 -13.76 -27.07 9.61
N MET A 145 -13.29 -26.95 8.36
CA MET A 145 -12.05 -26.23 8.04
C MET A 145 -12.18 -24.71 8.23
N ALA A 146 -13.31 -24.13 7.82
CA ALA A 146 -13.59 -22.69 7.99
C ALA A 146 -13.72 -22.32 9.46
N GLN A 147 -14.48 -23.13 10.23
CA GLN A 147 -14.61 -22.95 11.68
C GLN A 147 -13.28 -23.11 12.41
N ARG A 148 -12.44 -24.08 12.01
CA ARG A 148 -11.10 -24.25 12.57
C ARG A 148 -10.21 -23.05 12.29
N MET A 149 -10.25 -22.49 11.08
CA MET A 149 -9.42 -21.35 10.68
C MET A 149 -9.90 -20.04 11.33
N ALA A 150 -11.21 -19.91 11.56
CA ALA A 150 -11.82 -18.78 12.24
C ALA A 150 -11.86 -18.91 13.78
N HIS A 151 -11.18 -19.90 14.36
CA HIS A 151 -11.16 -20.07 15.82
C HIS A 151 -10.23 -19.03 16.47
N LEU A 152 -10.74 -18.31 17.46
CA LEU A 152 -9.96 -17.37 18.27
C LEU A 152 -9.30 -18.08 19.46
N ASN A 153 -8.06 -17.75 19.77
CA ASN A 153 -7.40 -18.24 20.98
C ASN A 153 -7.85 -17.47 22.23
N LYS A 154 -7.30 -17.81 23.41
CA LYS A 154 -7.58 -17.15 24.70
C LYS A 154 -7.29 -15.63 24.73
N HIS A 155 -6.50 -15.13 23.78
CA HIS A 155 -6.17 -13.71 23.61
C HIS A 155 -6.97 -13.06 22.48
N HIS A 156 -8.06 -13.69 22.00
CA HIS A 156 -8.89 -13.20 20.90
C HIS A 156 -8.14 -13.06 19.56
N VAL A 157 -7.09 -13.85 19.33
CA VAL A 157 -6.30 -13.84 18.08
C VAL A 157 -6.63 -15.08 17.23
N PRO A 158 -6.93 -14.93 15.91
CA PRO A 158 -7.16 -16.05 15.00
C PRO A 158 -5.83 -16.73 14.62
N GLN A 159 -5.22 -17.46 15.55
CA GLN A 159 -3.85 -17.98 15.43
C GLN A 159 -3.61 -18.83 14.17
N ARG A 160 -4.58 -19.65 13.77
CA ARG A 160 -4.46 -20.48 12.56
C ARG A 160 -4.44 -19.64 11.29
N ALA A 161 -5.24 -18.57 11.23
CA ALA A 161 -5.21 -17.62 10.13
C ALA A 161 -3.86 -16.87 10.07
N VAL A 162 -3.31 -16.51 11.23
CA VAL A 162 -1.97 -15.91 11.32
C VAL A 162 -0.92 -16.85 10.75
N ILE A 163 -0.87 -18.12 11.20
CA ILE A 163 0.10 -19.12 10.71
C ILE A 163 -0.04 -19.33 9.20
N PHE A 164 -1.27 -19.39 8.69
CA PHE A 164 -1.54 -19.54 7.26
C PHE A 164 -1.04 -18.34 6.43
N CYS A 165 -1.32 -17.11 6.88
CA CYS A 165 -0.85 -15.90 6.23
C CYS A 165 0.69 -15.79 6.27
N SER A 166 1.31 -16.07 7.42
CA SER A 166 2.76 -16.13 7.54
C SER A 166 3.38 -17.20 6.64
N GLY A 167 2.78 -18.39 6.56
CA GLY A 167 3.23 -19.46 5.68
C GLY A 167 3.21 -19.06 4.20
N THR A 168 2.16 -18.37 3.77
CA THR A 168 2.07 -17.83 2.39
C THR A 168 3.19 -16.82 2.10
N LEU A 169 3.55 -15.97 3.08
CA LEU A 169 4.67 -15.04 2.94
C LEU A 169 5.99 -15.79 2.74
N TYR A 170 6.28 -16.81 3.56
CA TYR A 170 7.49 -17.64 3.40
C TYR A 170 7.53 -18.39 2.06
N ILE A 171 6.38 -18.86 1.57
CA ILE A 171 6.29 -19.44 0.21
C ILE A 171 6.72 -18.39 -0.83
N GLY A 172 6.27 -17.14 -0.69
CA GLY A 172 6.71 -16.04 -1.54
C GLY A 172 8.23 -15.81 -1.51
N VAL A 173 8.85 -15.89 -0.33
CA VAL A 173 10.32 -15.79 -0.17
C VAL A 173 11.02 -16.94 -0.91
N VAL A 174 10.56 -18.18 -0.72
CA VAL A 174 11.12 -19.35 -1.43
C VAL A 174 10.98 -19.19 -2.95
N LEU A 175 9.81 -18.77 -3.43
CA LEU A 175 9.58 -18.51 -4.86
C LEU A 175 10.48 -17.40 -5.40
N SER A 176 10.80 -16.39 -4.58
CA SER A 176 11.68 -15.30 -4.97
C SER A 176 13.10 -15.77 -5.28
N TYR A 177 13.59 -16.84 -4.63
CA TYR A 177 14.90 -17.42 -4.96
C TYR A 177 14.92 -18.07 -6.36
N PHE A 178 13.80 -18.62 -6.82
CA PHE A 178 13.71 -19.30 -8.12
C PHE A 178 13.36 -18.34 -9.27
N VAL A 179 12.47 -17.38 -9.03
CA VAL A 179 11.92 -16.48 -10.06
C VAL A 179 12.71 -15.16 -10.17
N GLY A 180 13.39 -14.76 -9.09
CA GLY A 180 14.14 -13.50 -9.01
C GLY A 180 13.25 -12.26 -9.11
N ASP A 181 13.78 -11.19 -9.69
CA ASP A 181 13.15 -9.85 -9.73
C ASP A 181 11.79 -9.83 -10.43
N ARG A 182 11.53 -10.79 -11.33
CA ARG A 182 10.24 -10.91 -12.01
C ARG A 182 9.09 -11.12 -11.02
N LEU A 183 9.31 -11.89 -9.96
CA LEU A 183 8.27 -12.13 -8.95
C LEU A 183 7.88 -10.83 -8.25
N PHE A 184 8.87 -10.02 -7.87
CA PHE A 184 8.61 -8.71 -7.26
C PHE A 184 7.78 -7.83 -8.21
N ASN A 185 8.12 -7.75 -9.49
CA ASN A 185 7.37 -6.97 -10.46
C ASN A 185 5.91 -7.42 -10.60
N TYR A 186 5.66 -8.74 -10.63
CA TYR A 186 4.28 -9.26 -10.67
C TYR A 186 3.51 -8.98 -9.38
N LEU A 187 4.14 -9.19 -8.21
CA LEU A 187 3.50 -8.98 -6.92
C LEU A 187 3.23 -7.50 -6.64
N ALA A 188 4.22 -6.64 -6.82
CA ALA A 188 4.11 -5.19 -6.63
C ALA A 188 3.12 -4.56 -7.62
N GLY A 189 3.19 -4.96 -8.89
CA GLY A 189 2.25 -4.49 -9.90
C GLY A 189 0.81 -4.97 -9.61
N SER A 190 0.63 -6.22 -9.17
CA SER A 190 -0.69 -6.74 -8.77
C SER A 190 -1.23 -6.04 -7.51
N LEU A 191 -0.35 -5.66 -6.58
CA LEU A 191 -0.73 -4.91 -5.38
C LEU A 191 -1.38 -3.56 -5.74
N SER A 192 -0.86 -2.84 -6.75
CA SER A 192 -1.44 -1.57 -7.21
C SER A 192 -2.92 -1.70 -7.63
N TYR A 193 -3.28 -2.78 -8.33
CA TYR A 193 -4.66 -3.06 -8.70
C TYR A 193 -5.53 -3.45 -7.49
N ASN A 194 -4.95 -4.18 -6.52
CA ASN A 194 -5.67 -4.57 -5.31
C ASN A 194 -6.03 -3.37 -4.43
N VAL A 195 -5.06 -2.48 -4.18
CA VAL A 195 -5.29 -1.24 -3.42
C VAL A 195 -6.36 -0.40 -4.10
N LEU A 196 -6.28 -0.23 -5.42
CA LEU A 196 -7.29 0.51 -6.18
C LEU A 196 -8.69 -0.12 -6.05
N ALA A 197 -8.80 -1.44 -6.20
CA ALA A 197 -10.07 -2.13 -6.06
C ALA A 197 -10.67 -1.94 -4.65
N VAL A 198 -9.86 -2.06 -3.60
CA VAL A 198 -10.30 -1.84 -2.22
C VAL A 198 -10.77 -0.41 -2.02
N TRP A 199 -10.02 0.58 -2.47
CA TRP A 199 -10.40 2.00 -2.29
C TRP A 199 -11.61 2.39 -3.13
N VAL A 200 -11.82 1.78 -4.30
CA VAL A 200 -13.06 1.95 -5.07
C VAL A 200 -14.24 1.40 -4.28
N LEU A 201 -14.12 0.20 -3.69
CA LEU A 201 -15.19 -0.38 -2.87
C LEU A 201 -15.50 0.49 -1.64
N ILE A 202 -14.47 0.99 -0.94
CA ILE A 202 -14.64 1.90 0.20
C ILE A 202 -15.34 3.20 -0.25
N SER A 203 -14.91 3.78 -1.37
CA SER A 203 -15.49 5.02 -1.91
C SER A 203 -16.93 4.83 -2.38
N LEU A 204 -17.26 3.69 -3.00
CA LEU A 204 -18.63 3.33 -3.36
C LEU A 204 -19.51 3.14 -2.12
N ALA A 205 -19.00 2.49 -1.08
CA ALA A 205 -19.71 2.33 0.19
C ALA A 205 -19.95 3.70 0.86
N GLY A 206 -18.95 4.58 0.87
CA GLY A 206 -19.06 5.95 1.34
C GLY A 206 -20.08 6.77 0.55
N PHE A 207 -20.09 6.62 -0.77
CA PHE A 207 -21.09 7.23 -1.64
C PHE A 207 -22.51 6.73 -1.30
N GLY A 208 -22.70 5.42 -1.18
CA GLY A 208 -23.98 4.83 -0.78
C GLY A 208 -24.47 5.32 0.60
N LEU A 209 -23.56 5.47 1.55
CA LEU A 209 -23.87 6.03 2.87
C LEU A 209 -24.26 7.51 2.79
N SER A 210 -23.58 8.30 1.93
CA SER A 210 -23.91 9.71 1.71
C SER A 210 -25.30 9.91 1.11
N LEU A 211 -25.78 8.97 0.28
CA LEU A 211 -27.14 8.97 -0.25
C LEU A 211 -28.17 8.74 0.86
N LYS A 212 -27.93 7.75 1.74
CA LYS A 212 -28.83 7.44 2.87
C LYS A 212 -28.89 8.56 3.90
N THR A 213 -27.75 9.17 4.21
CA THR A 213 -27.64 10.25 5.20
C THR A 213 -27.97 11.64 4.62
N LYS A 214 -28.24 11.74 3.31
CA LYS A 214 -28.44 13.00 2.56
C LYS A 214 -27.30 14.01 2.76
N SER A 215 -26.09 13.55 3.07
CA SER A 215 -24.92 14.42 3.26
C SER A 215 -24.35 14.85 1.90
N LEU A 216 -24.45 16.14 1.59
CA LEU A 216 -23.90 16.70 0.36
C LEU A 216 -22.37 16.61 0.33
N SER A 217 -21.71 16.93 1.46
CA SER A 217 -20.25 16.88 1.58
C SER A 217 -19.72 15.44 1.42
N GLY A 218 -20.37 14.44 2.03
CA GLY A 218 -19.97 13.05 1.86
C GLY A 218 -20.11 12.57 0.41
N ARG A 219 -21.14 13.05 -0.29
CA ARG A 219 -21.40 12.70 -1.69
C ARG A 219 -20.33 13.26 -2.62
N THR A 220 -20.02 14.55 -2.49
CA THR A 220 -19.01 15.21 -3.32
C THR A 220 -17.62 14.62 -3.09
N MET A 221 -17.24 14.36 -1.84
CA MET A 221 -15.95 13.73 -1.52
C MET A 221 -15.84 12.32 -2.12
N SER A 222 -16.87 11.49 -1.99
CA SER A 222 -16.85 10.13 -2.54
C SER A 222 -16.81 10.12 -4.07
N LEU A 223 -17.52 11.04 -4.73
CA LEU A 223 -17.47 11.18 -6.19
C LEU A 223 -16.10 11.65 -6.68
N LEU A 224 -15.50 12.64 -6.02
CA LEU A 224 -14.15 13.11 -6.34
C LEU A 224 -13.13 11.98 -6.18
N ALA A 225 -13.24 11.20 -5.11
CA ALA A 225 -12.40 10.03 -4.90
C ALA A 225 -12.57 9.00 -6.03
N LEU A 226 -13.80 8.67 -6.42
CA LEU A 226 -14.07 7.72 -7.51
C LEU A 226 -13.51 8.21 -8.85
N ILE A 227 -13.66 9.50 -9.18
CA ILE A 227 -13.10 10.08 -10.40
C ILE A 227 -11.57 10.00 -10.37
N ALA A 228 -10.95 10.37 -9.25
CA ALA A 228 -9.50 10.26 -9.09
C ALA A 228 -9.02 8.81 -9.24
N LEU A 229 -9.69 7.85 -8.59
CA LEU A 229 -9.38 6.42 -8.70
C LEU A 229 -9.56 5.88 -10.12
N PHE A 230 -10.55 6.38 -10.86
CA PHE A 230 -10.73 6.02 -12.26
C PHE A 230 -9.60 6.56 -13.15
N LEU A 231 -9.16 7.80 -12.94
CA LEU A 231 -8.00 8.36 -13.64
C LEU A 231 -6.71 7.59 -13.30
N ILE A 232 -6.54 7.20 -12.04
CA ILE A 232 -5.42 6.36 -11.60
C ILE A 232 -5.47 5.00 -12.29
N LEU A 233 -6.64 4.36 -12.38
CA LEU A 233 -6.81 3.08 -13.07
C LEU A 233 -6.38 3.18 -14.54
N ILE A 234 -6.78 4.25 -15.23
CA ILE A 234 -6.32 4.53 -16.60
C ILE A 234 -4.78 4.62 -16.62
N GLY A 235 -4.19 5.38 -15.70
CA GLY A 235 -2.73 5.48 -15.55
C GLY A 235 -2.04 4.14 -15.34
N ILE A 236 -2.61 3.25 -14.52
CA ILE A 236 -2.11 1.88 -14.30
C ILE A 236 -2.11 1.10 -15.61
N LEU A 237 -3.20 1.12 -16.36
CA LEU A 237 -3.34 0.36 -17.60
C LEU A 237 -2.30 0.77 -18.65
N PHE A 238 -1.88 2.03 -18.65
CA PHE A 238 -0.82 2.53 -19.53
C PHE A 238 0.60 2.31 -19.00
N THR A 239 0.79 2.16 -17.70
CA THR A 239 2.12 2.09 -17.06
C THR A 239 2.56 0.66 -16.78
N ASN A 240 1.63 -0.23 -16.42
CA ASN A 240 1.97 -1.61 -16.06
C ASN A 240 2.11 -2.51 -17.29
N PRO A 241 3.08 -3.45 -17.28
CA PRO A 241 3.17 -4.48 -18.31
C PRO A 241 1.88 -5.29 -18.40
N ILE A 242 1.45 -5.62 -19.62
CA ILE A 242 0.23 -6.41 -19.87
C ILE A 242 0.24 -7.73 -19.08
N GLY A 243 1.41 -8.35 -18.94
CA GLY A 243 1.56 -9.58 -18.15
C GLY A 243 1.09 -9.43 -16.69
N VAL A 244 1.35 -8.29 -16.05
CA VAL A 244 0.92 -8.01 -14.67
C VAL A 244 -0.60 -7.85 -14.61
N THR A 245 -1.17 -7.15 -15.59
CA THR A 245 -2.62 -6.96 -15.71
C THR A 245 -3.33 -8.30 -15.87
N VAL A 246 -2.84 -9.15 -16.78
CA VAL A 246 -3.40 -10.48 -17.05
C VAL A 246 -3.24 -11.38 -15.82
N PHE A 247 -2.07 -11.39 -15.19
CA PHE A 247 -1.83 -12.12 -13.95
C PHE A 247 -2.85 -11.73 -12.86
N THR A 248 -3.07 -10.44 -12.66
CA THR A 248 -4.03 -9.94 -11.68
C THR A 248 -5.47 -10.28 -12.06
N ALA A 249 -5.83 -10.18 -13.34
CA ALA A 249 -7.16 -10.55 -13.82
C ALA A 249 -7.44 -12.04 -13.61
N ILE A 250 -6.46 -12.91 -13.81
CA ILE A 250 -6.56 -14.35 -13.53
C ILE A 250 -6.80 -14.58 -12.03
N LEU A 251 -6.06 -13.88 -11.15
CA LEU A 251 -6.29 -13.97 -9.71
C LEU A 251 -7.72 -13.57 -9.33
N TYR A 252 -8.22 -12.45 -9.87
CA TYR A 252 -9.60 -12.02 -9.65
C TYR A 252 -10.62 -13.00 -10.20
N PHE A 253 -10.35 -13.59 -11.37
CA PHE A 253 -11.21 -14.62 -11.96
C PHE A 253 -11.29 -15.88 -11.09
N ILE A 254 -10.16 -16.34 -10.56
CA ILE A 254 -10.10 -17.48 -9.62
C ILE A 254 -10.89 -17.14 -8.34
N ILE A 255 -10.72 -15.94 -7.79
CA ILE A 255 -11.46 -15.47 -6.62
C ILE A 255 -12.97 -15.44 -6.91
N PHE A 256 -13.36 -14.95 -8.10
CA PHE A 256 -14.75 -14.87 -8.53
C PHE A 256 -15.38 -16.27 -8.71
N ILE A 257 -14.69 -17.21 -9.35
CA ILE A 257 -15.16 -18.60 -9.48
C ILE A 257 -15.31 -19.26 -8.10
N SER A 258 -14.32 -19.07 -7.23
CA SER A 258 -14.36 -19.56 -5.84
C SER A 258 -15.58 -19.00 -5.07
N TYR A 259 -16.00 -17.78 -5.39
CA TYR A 259 -17.22 -17.19 -4.85
C TYR A 259 -18.49 -17.85 -5.42
N ARG A 260 -18.56 -18.02 -6.75
CA ARG A 260 -19.76 -18.52 -7.44
C ARG A 260 -20.05 -19.99 -7.13
N LYS A 261 -19.04 -20.86 -7.23
CA LYS A 261 -19.17 -22.32 -6.97
C LYS A 261 -19.75 -22.62 -5.58
N LYS A 262 -19.60 -21.67 -4.64
CA LYS A 262 -20.11 -21.80 -3.28
C LYS A 262 -21.55 -21.29 -3.11
N ASN A 263 -21.99 -20.28 -3.87
CA ASN A 263 -23.38 -19.84 -3.82
C ASN A 263 -24.32 -20.93 -4.35
N ASP A 264 -23.91 -21.64 -5.39
CA ASP A 264 -24.66 -22.76 -5.97
C ASP A 264 -24.78 -23.95 -4.98
N SER A 265 -23.79 -24.15 -4.10
CA SER A 265 -23.87 -25.20 -3.06
C SER A 265 -24.79 -24.86 -1.88
N VAL A 266 -25.10 -23.58 -1.66
CA VAL A 266 -26.02 -23.13 -0.59
C VAL A 266 -27.45 -23.04 -1.11
N SER A 267 -27.66 -22.71 -2.40
CA SER A 267 -28.99 -22.73 -3.01
C SER A 267 -29.55 -24.13 -3.22
N ASN A 268 -28.70 -25.15 -3.36
CA ASN A 268 -29.12 -26.56 -3.54
C ASN A 268 -29.41 -27.30 -2.22
N LEU A 269 -29.43 -26.59 -1.09
CA LEU A 269 -29.76 -27.13 0.24
C LEU A 269 -31.02 -26.48 0.85
N ASN A 270 -31.73 -25.64 0.08
CA ASN A 270 -33.03 -25.08 0.45
C ASN A 270 -34.13 -25.67 -0.44
#